data_AF-A0A527ZC69-F1
#
_entry.id   AF-A0A527ZC69-F1
#
_cell.length_a   1.000
_cell.length_b   1.000
_cell.length_c   1.000
_cell.angle_alpha   90.00
_cell.angle_beta   90.00
_cell.angle_gamma   90.00
#
_symmetry.space_group_name_H-M   'P 1'
#
loop_
_entity.id
_entity.type
_entity.pdbx_description
1 polymer ?
#
loop_
_entity_poly.entity_id
_entity_poly.type
_entity_poly.pdbx_seq_one_letter_code
_entity_poly.pdbx_strand_id
1 'polypeptide(L)'
;LYVGLPSAERAQAVATQLLSAHLHSGWGVRTLADDEVPFNPMSYHNGSIWPHDTALCASGLARYHERDSVVKLMSGMFEAAVRFNMRLPELFCGFMRAASDSPVAYPVACLPQAWSAGSAFMMLQACLG
;
A
#
# COMPACT_ATOMS: atom_id res chain seq x y z
N LEU A 1 10.65 -7.98 -4.48
CA LEU A 1 10.65 -8.44 -3.07
C LEU A 1 9.83 -9.71 -2.89
N TYR A 2 8.51 -9.70 -3.18
CA TYR A 2 7.59 -10.83 -2.92
C TYR A 2 8.08 -12.22 -3.39
N VAL A 3 8.61 -12.31 -4.61
CA VAL A 3 9.11 -13.58 -5.18
C VAL A 3 10.54 -13.95 -4.75
N GLY A 4 11.18 -13.17 -3.87
CA GLY A 4 12.51 -13.48 -3.32
C GLY A 4 13.69 -13.34 -4.30
N LEU A 5 13.50 -12.69 -5.46
CA LEU A 5 14.54 -12.58 -6.49
C LEU A 5 15.69 -11.59 -6.16
N PRO A 6 15.45 -10.39 -5.58
CA PRO A 6 16.54 -9.45 -5.31
C PRO A 6 17.58 -9.96 -4.29
N SER A 7 18.84 -9.53 -4.41
CA SER A 7 19.82 -9.64 -3.32
C SER A 7 19.40 -8.77 -2.13
N ALA A 8 19.99 -9.00 -0.95
CA ALA A 8 19.70 -8.20 0.25
C ALA A 8 19.92 -6.69 0.03
N GLU A 9 21.03 -6.32 -0.60
CA GLU A 9 21.33 -4.91 -0.91
C GLU A 9 20.29 -4.29 -1.86
N ARG A 10 19.90 -5.00 -2.92
CA ARG A 10 18.85 -4.53 -3.85
C ARG A 10 17.49 -4.48 -3.16
N ALA A 11 17.21 -5.41 -2.25
CA ALA A 11 15.99 -5.40 -1.48
C ALA A 11 15.90 -4.18 -0.56
N GLN A 12 17.00 -3.80 0.09
CA GLN A 12 17.08 -2.58 0.90
C GLN A 12 16.79 -1.31 0.08
N ALA A 13 17.37 -1.23 -1.12
CA ALA A 13 17.15 -0.11 -2.02
C ALA A 13 15.66 -0.01 -2.42
N VAL A 14 15.04 -1.14 -2.77
CA VAL A 14 13.61 -1.19 -3.11
C VAL A 14 12.73 -0.86 -1.90
N ALA A 15 13.07 -1.36 -0.70
CA ALA A 15 12.34 -1.05 0.53
C ALA A 15 12.34 0.45 0.84
N THR A 16 13.51 1.09 0.69
CA THR A 16 13.66 2.54 0.86
C THR A 16 12.77 3.32 -0.11
N GLN A 17 12.72 2.90 -1.37
CA GLN A 17 11.87 3.54 -2.39
C GLN A 17 10.38 3.34 -2.09
N LEU A 18 9.95 2.12 -1.76
CA LEU A 18 8.55 1.81 -1.42
C LEU A 18 8.04 2.64 -0.24
N LEU A 19 8.91 2.99 0.71
CA LEU A 19 8.56 3.80 1.88
C LEU A 19 8.84 5.30 1.75
N SER A 20 9.39 5.72 0.61
CA SER A 20 9.58 7.15 0.32
C SER A 20 8.24 7.87 0.28
N ALA A 21 8.25 9.19 0.51
CA ALA A 21 7.05 10.02 0.38
C ALA A 21 6.46 9.99 -1.05
N HIS A 22 7.27 9.64 -2.06
CA HIS A 22 6.81 9.57 -3.44
C HIS A 22 5.87 8.38 -3.69
N LEU A 23 6.11 7.22 -3.06
CA LEU A 23 5.29 6.02 -3.21
C LEU A 23 4.35 5.78 -2.03
N HIS A 24 4.82 5.98 -0.80
CA HIS A 24 4.02 5.74 0.39
C HIS A 24 3.29 7.01 0.83
N SER A 25 2.00 7.04 0.52
CA SER A 25 1.08 8.14 0.85
C SER A 25 0.79 8.34 2.34
N GLY A 26 1.16 7.39 3.21
CA GLY A 26 0.68 7.32 4.59
C GLY A 26 -0.56 6.44 4.80
N TRP A 27 -1.26 6.09 3.72
CA TRP A 27 -2.37 5.10 3.72
C TRP A 27 -1.95 3.75 3.13
N GLY A 28 -1.04 3.77 2.15
CA GLY A 28 -0.55 2.61 1.44
C GLY A 28 0.39 3.02 0.31
N VAL A 29 0.81 2.05 -0.49
CA VAL A 29 1.74 2.25 -1.61
C VAL A 29 0.95 2.63 -2.87
N ARG A 30 1.31 3.75 -3.49
CA ARG A 30 0.77 4.19 -4.78
C ARG A 30 1.26 3.31 -5.90
N THR A 31 0.46 3.16 -6.95
CA THR A 31 0.87 2.43 -8.16
C THR A 31 1.95 3.16 -8.98
N LEU A 32 2.09 4.47 -8.77
CA LEU A 32 3.12 5.30 -9.38
C LEU A 32 3.57 6.38 -8.40
N ALA A 33 4.86 6.71 -8.43
CA ALA A 33 5.46 7.75 -7.61
C ALA A 33 4.92 9.14 -8.01
N ASP A 34 4.81 10.06 -7.05
CA ASP A 34 4.18 11.38 -7.27
C ASP A 34 5.04 12.40 -8.03
N ASP A 35 6.30 12.06 -8.30
CA ASP A 35 7.27 12.82 -9.09
C ASP A 35 7.35 12.35 -10.57
N GLU A 36 6.57 11.34 -10.94
CA GLU A 36 6.51 10.82 -12.31
C GLU A 36 5.53 11.62 -13.18
N VAL A 37 5.90 11.87 -14.45
CA VAL A 37 5.11 12.70 -15.38
C VAL A 37 3.64 12.26 -15.52
N PRO A 38 3.29 10.96 -15.64
CA PRO A 38 1.90 10.53 -15.78
C PRO A 38 1.17 10.37 -14.42
N PHE A 39 1.78 10.79 -13.31
CA PHE A 39 1.15 10.68 -12.00
C PHE A 39 -0.18 11.44 -11.92
N ASN A 40 -1.19 10.74 -11.42
CA ASN A 40 -2.48 11.31 -11.07
C ASN A 40 -3.03 10.51 -9.88
N PRO A 41 -3.24 11.13 -8.71
CA PRO A 41 -3.72 10.43 -7.51
C PRO A 41 -5.13 9.85 -7.68
N MET A 42 -5.88 10.29 -8.69
CA MET A 42 -7.21 9.78 -9.06
C MET A 42 -7.17 8.87 -10.30
N SER A 43 -5.99 8.51 -10.82
CA SER A 43 -5.86 7.53 -11.89
C SER A 43 -6.01 6.11 -11.35
N TYR A 44 -6.61 5.22 -12.13
CA TYR A 44 -6.81 3.82 -11.78
C TYR A 44 -5.48 3.04 -11.63
N HIS A 45 -4.44 3.41 -12.39
CA HIS A 45 -3.13 2.74 -12.36
C HIS A 45 -1.92 3.68 -12.30
N ASN A 46 -2.10 5.01 -12.35
CA ASN A 46 -0.98 5.96 -12.31
C ASN A 46 -0.97 6.83 -11.05
N GLY A 47 -1.34 6.28 -9.90
CA GLY A 47 -1.21 7.02 -8.64
C GLY A 47 -2.20 6.62 -7.55
N SER A 48 -3.26 5.87 -7.84
CA SER A 48 -4.12 5.29 -6.81
C SER A 48 -3.38 4.30 -5.91
N ILE A 49 -4.04 3.91 -4.82
CA ILE A 49 -3.55 2.89 -3.89
C ILE A 49 -4.48 1.69 -3.95
N TRP A 50 -3.86 0.52 -4.12
CA TRP A 50 -4.54 -0.76 -4.13
C TRP A 50 -4.19 -1.52 -2.85
N PRO A 51 -5.18 -1.99 -2.07
CA PRO A 51 -4.90 -2.77 -0.86
C PRO A 51 -4.04 -4.00 -1.12
N HIS A 52 -4.24 -4.67 -2.25
CA HIS A 52 -3.51 -5.89 -2.60
C HIS A 52 -2.07 -5.60 -3.02
N ASP A 53 -1.79 -4.53 -3.75
CA ASP A 53 -0.42 -4.12 -4.07
C ASP A 53 0.36 -3.76 -2.79
N THR A 54 -0.30 -3.05 -1.87
CA THR A 54 0.31 -2.71 -0.57
C THR A 54 0.60 -3.99 0.23
N ALA A 55 -0.30 -4.98 0.21
CA ALA A 55 -0.10 -6.26 0.89
C ALA A 55 1.04 -7.09 0.26
N LEU A 56 1.15 -7.10 -1.07
CA LEU A 56 2.26 -7.74 -1.79
C LEU A 56 3.60 -7.08 -1.44
N CYS A 57 3.63 -5.74 -1.35
CA CYS A 57 4.81 -4.99 -0.90
C CYS A 57 5.19 -5.38 0.54
N ALA A 58 4.22 -5.39 1.46
CA ALA A 58 4.44 -5.80 2.85
C ALA A 58 4.95 -7.24 2.97
N SER A 59 4.32 -8.20 2.27
CA SER A 59 4.78 -9.59 2.25
C SER A 59 6.20 -9.73 1.68
N GLY A 60 6.52 -8.94 0.65
CA GLY A 60 7.87 -8.84 0.12
C GLY A 60 8.88 -8.31 1.14
N LEU A 61 8.55 -7.24 1.86
CA LEU A 61 9.41 -6.67 2.91
C LEU A 61 9.64 -7.67 4.06
N ALA A 62 8.59 -8.38 4.49
CA ALA A 62 8.69 -9.38 5.55
C ALA A 62 9.71 -10.48 5.23
N ARG A 63 9.82 -10.90 3.96
CA ARG A 63 10.81 -11.89 3.51
C ARG A 63 12.27 -11.42 3.67
N TYR A 64 12.50 -10.11 3.70
CA TYR A 64 13.82 -9.50 3.92
C TYR A 64 13.98 -8.95 5.34
N HIS A 65 13.11 -9.36 6.28
CA HIS A 65 13.15 -8.98 7.69
C HIS A 65 12.98 -7.47 7.97
N GLU A 66 12.36 -6.75 7.03
CA GLU A 66 12.04 -5.31 7.12
C GLU A 66 10.80 -5.06 8.00
N ARG A 67 10.89 -5.41 9.30
CA ARG A 67 9.73 -5.44 10.22
C ARG A 67 9.07 -4.09 10.42
N ASP A 68 9.85 -3.03 10.66
CA ASP A 68 9.30 -1.69 10.88
C ASP A 68 8.54 -1.19 9.65
N SER A 69 9.08 -1.51 8.47
CA SER A 69 8.47 -1.21 7.18
C SER A 69 7.12 -1.92 7.00
N VAL A 70 7.05 -3.20 7.37
CA VAL A 70 5.81 -4.00 7.34
C VAL A 70 4.76 -3.40 8.28
N VAL A 71 5.14 -3.09 9.52
CA VAL A 71 4.24 -2.50 10.52
C VAL A 71 3.70 -1.15 10.05
N LYS A 72 4.55 -0.32 9.42
CA LYS A 72 4.15 0.98 8.86
C LYS A 72 3.06 0.83 7.78
N LEU A 73 3.24 -0.10 6.83
CA LEU A 73 2.25 -0.36 5.78
C LEU A 73 0.95 -0.94 6.34
N MET A 74 1.04 -1.89 7.29
CA MET A 74 -0.13 -2.47 7.96
C MET A 74 -0.92 -1.39 8.70
N SER A 75 -0.25 -0.52 9.44
CA SER A 75 -0.89 0.55 10.21
C SER A 75 -1.67 1.51 9.30
N GLY A 76 -1.03 1.97 8.21
CA GLY A 76 -1.70 2.85 7.23
C GLY A 76 -2.93 2.19 6.59
N MET A 77 -2.82 0.92 6.21
CA MET A 77 -3.93 0.18 5.61
C MET A 77 -5.06 -0.11 6.60
N PHE A 78 -4.72 -0.43 7.85
CA PHE A 78 -5.70 -0.64 8.91
C PHE A 78 -6.49 0.65 9.19
N GLU A 79 -5.80 1.78 9.30
CA GLU A 79 -6.46 3.08 9.49
C GLU A 79 -7.35 3.44 8.28
N ALA A 80 -6.91 3.14 7.05
CA ALA A 80 -7.74 3.28 5.86
C ALA A 80 -8.99 2.37 5.94
N ALA A 81 -8.83 1.11 6.33
CA ALA A 81 -9.94 0.18 6.50
C ALA A 81 -10.96 0.69 7.52
N VAL A 82 -10.52 1.26 8.65
CA VAL A 82 -11.40 1.88 9.65
C VAL A 82 -12.24 3.00 9.01
N ARG A 83 -11.63 3.85 8.18
CA ARG A 83 -12.35 4.93 7.47
C ARG A 83 -13.33 4.42 6.41
N PHE A 84 -13.08 3.23 5.85
CA PHE A 84 -13.99 2.53 4.95
C PHE A 84 -14.92 1.53 5.67
N ASN A 85 -15.17 1.68 6.98
CA ASN A 85 -16.04 0.78 7.76
C ASN A 85 -15.65 -0.71 7.67
N MET A 86 -14.34 -0.99 7.70
CA MET A 86 -13.75 -2.33 7.53
C MET A 86 -14.07 -3.01 6.19
N ARG A 87 -14.53 -2.24 5.19
CA ARG A 87 -14.79 -2.70 3.83
C ARG A 87 -13.80 -2.02 2.90
N LEU A 88 -12.59 -2.56 2.76
CA LEU A 88 -11.61 -1.95 1.85
C LEU A 88 -12.15 -1.96 0.40
N PRO A 89 -12.10 -0.82 -0.30
CA PRO A 89 -12.48 -0.74 -1.71
C PRO A 89 -11.46 -1.48 -2.58
N GLU A 90 -11.82 -1.71 -3.85
CA GLU A 90 -10.89 -2.14 -4.90
C GLU A 90 -9.60 -1.32 -4.92
N LEU A 91 -9.75 0.01 -4.89
CA LEU A 91 -8.70 1.01 -4.83
C LEU A 91 -9.24 2.30 -4.21
N PHE A 92 -8.35 3.18 -3.77
CA PHE A 92 -8.67 4.55 -3.36
C PHE A 92 -7.61 5.54 -3.87
N CYS A 93 -7.94 6.83 -3.89
CA CYS A 93 -7.07 7.84 -4.48
C CYS A 93 -5.78 8.01 -3.67
N GLY A 94 -4.64 8.17 -4.35
CA GLY A 94 -3.31 8.22 -3.74
C GLY A 94 -2.87 9.58 -3.24
N PHE A 95 -3.78 10.39 -2.72
CA PHE A 95 -3.42 11.65 -2.07
C PHE A 95 -2.53 11.38 -0.85
N MET A 96 -1.54 12.26 -0.64
CA MET A 96 -0.72 12.22 0.57
C MET A 96 -1.61 12.44 1.79
N ARG A 97 -1.40 11.65 2.84
CA ARG A 97 -2.09 11.78 4.11
C ARG A 97 -1.62 13.04 4.85
N ALA A 98 -2.53 13.97 5.12
CA ALA A 98 -2.31 15.07 6.07
C ALA A 98 -2.97 14.77 7.43
N ALA A 99 -2.72 15.64 8.40
CA ALA A 99 -3.32 15.53 9.72
C ALA A 99 -4.84 15.68 9.64
N SER A 100 -5.58 14.75 10.25
CA SER A 100 -7.05 14.68 10.26
C SER A 100 -7.72 14.25 8.94
N ASP A 101 -6.94 13.83 7.93
CA ASP A 101 -7.50 13.35 6.67
C ASP A 101 -8.19 11.98 6.78
N SER A 102 -9.05 11.72 5.80
CA SER A 102 -9.56 10.39 5.48
C SER A 102 -9.10 10.01 4.07
N PRO A 103 -8.91 8.71 3.77
CA PRO A 103 -8.59 8.27 2.41
C PRO A 103 -9.71 8.70 1.45
N VAL A 104 -9.33 9.31 0.34
CA VAL A 104 -10.28 9.80 -0.67
C VAL A 104 -10.76 8.62 -1.50
N ALA A 105 -12.06 8.36 -1.48
CA ALA A 105 -12.67 7.26 -2.23
C ALA A 105 -12.50 7.44 -3.74
N TYR A 106 -12.23 6.34 -4.45
CA TYR A 106 -12.26 6.33 -5.90
C TYR A 106 -13.73 6.19 -6.39
N PRO A 107 -14.23 7.06 -7.28
CA PRO A 107 -15.68 7.21 -7.52
C PRO A 107 -16.44 5.94 -7.95
N VAL A 108 -15.78 5.04 -8.69
CA VAL A 108 -16.41 3.84 -9.27
C VAL A 108 -15.79 2.53 -8.75
N ALA A 109 -15.12 2.58 -7.59
CA ALA A 109 -14.50 1.39 -7.01
C ALA A 109 -15.54 0.36 -6.54
N CYS A 110 -15.23 -0.92 -6.73
CA CYS A 110 -16.01 -1.99 -6.09
C CYS A 110 -15.81 -1.98 -4.56
N LEU A 111 -16.89 -2.13 -3.78
CA LEU A 111 -16.87 -1.99 -2.31
C LEU A 111 -17.78 -3.02 -1.58
N PRO A 112 -17.24 -4.05 -0.90
CA PRO A 112 -15.84 -4.45 -0.91
C PRO A 112 -15.49 -5.19 -2.20
N GLN A 113 -14.20 -5.28 -2.49
CA GLN A 113 -13.69 -6.07 -3.59
C GLN A 113 -12.94 -7.31 -3.04
N ALA A 114 -13.01 -8.45 -3.75
CA ALA A 114 -12.45 -9.74 -3.33
C ALA A 114 -10.92 -9.75 -3.04
N TRP A 115 -10.06 -9.26 -3.94
CA TRP A 115 -8.62 -9.09 -3.66
C TRP A 115 -8.36 -8.14 -2.51
N SER A 116 -9.16 -7.09 -2.34
CA SER A 116 -8.98 -6.13 -1.25
C SER A 116 -9.32 -6.76 0.10
N ALA A 117 -10.39 -7.56 0.17
CA ALA A 117 -10.71 -8.35 1.35
C ALA A 117 -9.62 -9.39 1.67
N GLY A 118 -9.07 -10.06 0.66
CA GLY A 118 -7.97 -11.01 0.84
C GLY A 118 -6.67 -10.38 1.34
N SER A 119 -6.46 -9.09 1.06
CA SER A 119 -5.23 -8.36 1.42
C SER A 119 -4.98 -8.27 2.92
N ALA A 120 -6.05 -8.21 3.73
CA ALA A 120 -5.95 -8.14 5.18
C ALA A 120 -5.23 -9.37 5.77
N PHE A 121 -5.54 -10.57 5.29
CA PHE A 121 -4.90 -11.80 5.74
C PHE A 121 -3.43 -11.86 5.34
N MET A 122 -3.10 -11.40 4.13
CA MET A 122 -1.71 -11.34 3.66
C MET A 122 -0.88 -10.33 4.49
N MET A 123 -1.47 -9.19 4.87
CA MET A 123 -0.79 -8.23 5.76
C MET A 123 -0.58 -8.79 7.16
N LEU A 124 -1.58 -9.49 7.72
CA LEU A 124 -1.43 -10.16 9.01
C LEU A 124 -0.34 -11.23 8.97
N GLN A 125 -0.33 -12.07 7.94
CA GLN A 125 0.74 -13.05 7.74
C GLN A 125 2.11 -12.37 7.63
N ALA A 126 2.23 -11.28 6.87
CA ALA A 126 3.49 -10.55 6.75
C ALA A 126 4.02 -10.02 8.09
N CYS A 127 3.13 -9.64 9.02
CA CYS A 127 3.51 -9.17 10.35
C CYS A 127 3.91 -10.31 11.31
N LEU A 128 3.23 -11.46 11.21
CA LEU A 128 3.28 -12.52 12.23
C LEU A 128 4.17 -13.71 11.86
N GLY A 129 4.42 -13.94 10.57
CA GLY A 129 5.12 -15.13 10.05
C GLY A 129 4.16 -16.22 9.61
#